data_AF-Z4WT61-F1
#
_entry.id   AF-Z4WT61-F1
#
_cell.length_a   1.000
_cell.length_b   1.000
_cell.length_c   1.000
_cell.angle_alpha   90.00
_cell.angle_beta   90.00
_cell.angle_gamma   90.00
#
_symmetry.space_group_name_H-M   'P 1'
#
loop_
_entity.id
_entity.type
_entity.pdbx_description
1 polymer ?
#
loop_
_entity_poly.entity_id
_entity_poly.type
_entity_poly.pdbx_seq_one_letter_code
_entity_poly.pdbx_strand_id
1 'polypeptide(L)'
;MNSYKHLQGQAFTTPVSAHSKMSDIITGSPIALLIITRFGIPLGFGDKSIGQLCSEYGVDTRTLLLLVNSSILDGYDPSTEQIASVHLDSLIAYLSNSHAYFLDFRLPLIRQRLLSAISNCPQELAYVIRRFFDEYVEEVHKHMNYEDRTVFPYARRLAAGERDEHYNIGIFSRRHDQIELKITELKNLLIKYYTAPSGYELTSVLHDIFSVEIDLAAHNYIEDVIFTPYIQYLESKTA
;
A
#
# COMPACT_ATOMS: atom_id res chain seq x y z
N MET A 1 17.29 2.39 2.92
CA MET A 1 17.55 1.47 1.78
C MET A 1 16.27 0.70 1.56
N ASN A 2 15.53 0.97 0.48
CA ASN A 2 14.16 0.45 0.27
C ASN A 2 14.21 -1.03 -0.09
N SER A 3 14.26 -1.89 0.94
CA SER A 3 14.53 -3.33 0.78
C SER A 3 13.45 -4.12 0.04
N TYR A 4 12.26 -3.54 -0.19
CA TYR A 4 11.17 -4.19 -0.91
C TYR A 4 11.25 -4.05 -2.44
N LYS A 5 12.05 -3.11 -2.98
CA LYS A 5 12.16 -2.88 -4.44
C LYS A 5 12.91 -4.00 -5.20
N HIS A 6 13.65 -4.84 -4.48
CA HIS A 6 14.54 -5.86 -5.10
C HIS A 6 13.89 -7.22 -5.38
N LEU A 7 12.58 -7.35 -5.20
CA LEU A 7 11.85 -8.56 -5.53
C LEU A 7 10.75 -8.21 -6.52
N GLN A 8 11.02 -8.49 -7.82
CA GLN A 8 10.07 -8.68 -8.94
C GLN A 8 10.31 -7.74 -10.16
N GLY A 9 10.91 -8.28 -11.23
CA GLY A 9 10.87 -7.69 -12.58
C GLY A 9 12.14 -6.98 -13.06
N GLN A 10 12.12 -6.52 -14.32
CA GLN A 10 13.18 -5.68 -14.88
C GLN A 10 13.21 -4.34 -14.13
N ALA A 11 14.36 -3.96 -13.59
CA ALA A 11 14.52 -2.65 -12.96
C ALA A 11 14.31 -1.56 -14.03
N PHE A 12 13.29 -0.71 -13.84
CA PHE A 12 13.15 0.49 -14.65
C PHE A 12 14.31 1.42 -14.33
N THR A 13 15.01 1.88 -15.37
CA THR A 13 16.13 2.82 -15.24
C THR A 13 15.76 4.23 -15.69
N THR A 14 14.58 4.40 -16.29
CA THR A 14 14.08 5.67 -16.81
C THR A 14 12.62 5.89 -16.41
N PRO A 15 12.23 7.13 -16.08
CA PRO A 15 10.85 7.44 -15.76
C PRO A 15 9.86 7.10 -16.88
N VAL A 16 8.74 6.52 -16.49
CA VAL A 16 7.59 6.33 -17.38
C VAL A 16 6.85 7.64 -17.58
N SER A 17 6.18 7.76 -18.72
CA SER A 17 5.44 8.96 -19.12
C SER A 17 4.02 8.63 -19.54
N ALA A 18 3.20 9.66 -19.79
CA ALA A 18 1.85 9.51 -20.31
C ALA A 18 1.78 8.77 -21.66
N HIS A 19 2.89 8.72 -22.41
CA HIS A 19 2.99 8.01 -23.70
C HIS A 19 3.44 6.56 -23.57
N SER A 20 3.95 6.15 -22.39
CA SER A 20 4.34 4.77 -22.15
C SER A 20 3.12 3.85 -22.21
N LYS A 21 3.25 2.70 -22.86
CA LYS A 21 2.18 1.68 -22.93
C LYS A 21 1.96 1.06 -21.56
N MET A 22 0.70 0.92 -21.16
CA MET A 22 0.36 0.36 -19.85
C MET A 22 0.81 -1.11 -19.73
N SER A 23 0.65 -1.89 -20.79
CA SER A 23 1.07 -3.29 -20.87
C SER A 23 2.55 -3.50 -20.52
N ASP A 24 3.42 -2.61 -21.03
CA ASP A 24 4.86 -2.74 -20.91
C ASP A 24 5.29 -2.48 -19.46
N ILE A 25 4.63 -1.52 -18.81
CA ILE A 25 4.89 -1.13 -17.42
C ILE A 25 4.50 -2.26 -16.47
N ILE A 26 3.29 -2.81 -16.65
CA ILE A 26 2.79 -3.92 -15.83
C ILE A 26 3.64 -5.17 -15.98
N THR A 27 4.09 -5.47 -17.20
CA THR A 27 4.97 -6.62 -17.46
C THR A 27 6.34 -6.43 -16.79
N GLY A 28 6.82 -5.19 -16.73
CA GLY A 28 8.10 -4.86 -16.09
C GLY A 28 8.04 -4.80 -14.56
N SER A 29 6.90 -4.45 -13.97
CA SER A 29 6.75 -4.30 -12.51
C SER A 29 5.36 -4.70 -12.00
N PRO A 30 5.26 -5.78 -11.20
CA PRO A 30 4.00 -6.14 -10.54
C PRO A 30 3.52 -5.09 -9.52
N ILE A 31 4.43 -4.27 -8.97
CA ILE A 31 4.06 -3.17 -8.08
C ILE A 31 3.18 -2.15 -8.84
N ALA A 32 3.51 -1.85 -10.09
CA ALA A 32 2.71 -0.97 -10.92
C ALA A 32 1.28 -1.50 -11.10
N LEU A 33 1.08 -2.82 -11.16
CA LEU A 33 -0.24 -3.43 -11.30
C LEU A 33 -1.17 -3.09 -10.15
N LEU A 34 -0.68 -3.20 -8.91
CA LEU A 34 -1.46 -2.83 -7.75
C LEU A 34 -1.74 -1.32 -7.73
N ILE A 35 -0.77 -0.49 -8.10
CA ILE A 35 -0.97 0.96 -8.17
C ILE A 35 -2.10 1.31 -9.13
N ILE A 36 -2.02 0.82 -10.37
CA ILE A 36 -3.00 1.11 -11.43
C ILE A 36 -4.39 0.60 -11.06
N THR A 37 -4.47 -0.60 -10.47
CA THR A 37 -5.75 -1.16 -10.00
C THR A 37 -6.37 -0.32 -8.89
N ARG A 38 -5.57 0.17 -7.93
CA ARG A 38 -6.03 1.02 -6.83
C ARG A 38 -6.39 2.45 -7.27
N PHE A 39 -5.88 2.90 -8.42
CA PHE A 39 -6.40 4.10 -9.10
C PHE A 39 -7.75 3.88 -9.78
N GLY A 40 -8.29 2.66 -9.77
CA GLY A 40 -9.59 2.33 -10.38
C GLY A 40 -9.52 2.00 -11.86
N ILE A 41 -8.33 1.75 -12.42
CA ILE A 41 -8.16 1.34 -13.82
C ILE A 41 -8.16 -0.20 -13.87
N PRO A 42 -9.21 -0.84 -14.43
CA PRO A 42 -9.31 -2.29 -14.49
C PRO A 42 -8.35 -2.90 -15.52
N LEU A 43 -8.05 -4.20 -15.34
CA LEU A 43 -7.28 -4.99 -16.30
C LEU A 43 -7.94 -5.04 -17.68
N GLY A 44 -7.12 -5.13 -18.73
CA GLY A 44 -7.56 -5.13 -20.13
C GLY A 44 -7.13 -3.88 -20.91
N PHE A 45 -5.86 -3.51 -20.80
CA PHE A 45 -5.34 -2.22 -21.29
C PHE A 45 -5.22 -2.10 -22.83
N GLY A 46 -5.13 -3.23 -23.53
CA GLY A 46 -4.79 -3.25 -24.96
C GLY A 46 -3.46 -2.53 -25.23
N ASP A 47 -3.39 -1.80 -26.34
CA ASP A 47 -2.22 -0.98 -26.72
C ASP A 47 -2.26 0.46 -26.17
N LYS A 48 -3.18 0.77 -25.24
CA LYS A 48 -3.38 2.13 -24.75
C LYS A 48 -2.21 2.59 -23.87
N SER A 49 -1.86 3.87 -23.99
CA SER A 49 -0.89 4.54 -23.13
C SER A 49 -1.48 4.88 -21.76
N ILE A 50 -0.63 5.18 -20.79
CA ILE A 50 -1.07 5.67 -19.46
C ILE A 50 -2.01 6.86 -19.61
N GLY A 51 -1.62 7.88 -20.38
CA GLY A 51 -2.42 9.11 -20.52
C GLY A 51 -3.80 8.87 -21.12
N GLN A 52 -3.91 7.93 -22.07
CA GLN A 52 -5.20 7.55 -22.65
C GLN A 52 -6.12 6.90 -21.61
N LEU A 53 -5.58 5.96 -20.82
CA LEU A 53 -6.34 5.30 -19.76
C LEU A 53 -6.71 6.28 -18.65
N CYS A 54 -5.79 7.14 -18.21
CA CYS A 54 -6.09 8.17 -17.22
C CYS A 54 -7.23 9.09 -17.66
N SER A 55 -7.24 9.51 -18.94
CA SER A 55 -8.33 10.30 -19.51
C SER A 55 -9.66 9.55 -19.55
N GLU A 56 -9.64 8.24 -19.80
CA GLU A 56 -10.84 7.39 -19.89
C GLU A 56 -11.47 7.13 -18.51
N TYR A 57 -10.64 6.94 -17.49
CA TYR A 57 -11.08 6.59 -16.13
C TYR A 57 -11.13 7.79 -15.17
N GLY A 58 -10.86 9.01 -15.66
CA GLY A 58 -10.91 10.23 -14.83
C GLY A 58 -9.81 10.28 -13.77
N VAL A 59 -8.65 9.67 -14.03
CA VAL A 59 -7.50 9.64 -13.13
C VAL A 59 -6.56 10.81 -13.45
N ASP A 60 -6.10 11.52 -12.42
CA ASP A 60 -5.07 12.54 -12.62
C ASP A 60 -3.74 11.89 -13.04
N THR A 61 -3.33 12.17 -14.28
CA THR A 61 -2.17 11.52 -14.90
C THR A 61 -0.87 11.87 -14.18
N ARG A 62 -0.74 13.09 -13.65
CA ARG A 62 0.50 13.52 -12.97
C ARG A 62 0.69 12.80 -11.66
N THR A 63 -0.37 12.69 -10.87
CA THR A 63 -0.37 11.97 -9.59
C THR A 63 -0.09 10.49 -9.81
N LEU A 64 -0.74 9.84 -10.79
CA LEU A 64 -0.44 8.44 -11.11
C LEU A 64 1.01 8.24 -11.53
N LEU A 65 1.54 9.08 -12.43
CA LEU A 65 2.92 8.98 -12.88
C LEU A 65 3.92 9.18 -11.74
N LEU A 66 3.63 10.10 -10.82
CA LEU A 66 4.46 10.32 -9.64
C LEU A 66 4.51 9.06 -8.77
N LEU A 67 3.36 8.47 -8.44
CA LEU A 67 3.29 7.26 -7.63
C LEU A 67 4.00 6.08 -8.30
N VAL A 68 3.72 5.84 -9.59
CA VAL A 68 4.35 4.76 -10.34
C VAL A 68 5.86 4.93 -10.39
N ASN A 69 6.36 6.11 -10.77
CA ASN A 69 7.81 6.36 -10.86
C ASN A 69 8.50 6.24 -9.50
N SER A 70 7.91 6.78 -8.43
CA SER A 70 8.44 6.62 -7.07
C SER A 70 8.53 5.16 -6.64
N SER A 71 7.58 4.33 -7.05
CA SER A 71 7.55 2.91 -6.66
C SER A 71 8.45 2.00 -7.48
N ILE A 72 8.58 2.23 -8.80
CA ILE A 72 9.28 1.28 -9.70
C ILE A 72 10.74 1.64 -9.99
N LEU A 73 11.14 2.90 -9.74
CA LEU A 73 12.51 3.36 -9.98
C LEU A 73 13.32 3.36 -8.68
N ASP A 74 14.52 2.78 -8.74
CA ASP A 74 15.48 2.86 -7.64
C ASP A 74 16.07 4.28 -7.55
N GLY A 75 16.12 4.82 -6.33
CA GLY A 75 16.67 6.15 -6.07
C GLY A 75 15.83 7.32 -6.60
N TYR A 76 14.59 7.07 -7.05
CA TYR A 76 13.69 8.16 -7.43
C TYR A 76 13.27 8.97 -6.21
N ASP A 77 13.51 10.28 -6.29
CA ASP A 77 13.18 11.26 -5.26
C ASP A 77 12.32 12.37 -5.88
N PRO A 78 11.02 12.46 -5.53
CA PRO A 78 10.14 13.50 -6.03
C PRO A 78 10.62 14.91 -5.71
N SER A 79 10.66 15.80 -6.70
CA SER A 79 10.93 17.21 -6.45
C SER A 79 9.77 17.89 -5.69
N THR A 80 10.06 18.98 -4.99
CA THR A 80 9.05 19.80 -4.30
C THR A 80 7.94 20.26 -5.25
N GLU A 81 8.26 20.59 -6.50
CA GLU A 81 7.27 20.96 -7.53
C GLU A 81 6.38 19.79 -7.92
N GLN A 82 6.93 18.59 -8.02
CA GLN A 82 6.15 17.39 -8.31
C GLN A 82 5.18 17.07 -7.17
N ILE A 83 5.68 17.12 -5.92
CA ILE A 83 4.85 16.98 -4.71
C ILE A 83 3.74 18.03 -4.69
N ALA A 84 4.07 19.31 -4.88
CA ALA A 84 3.10 20.40 -4.88
C ALA A 84 2.05 20.30 -6.00
N SER A 85 2.32 19.54 -7.07
CA SER A 85 1.41 19.34 -8.20
C SER A 85 0.42 18.18 -8.04
N VAL A 86 0.47 17.45 -6.91
CA VAL A 86 -0.42 16.32 -6.62
C VAL A 86 -1.88 16.77 -6.60
N HIS A 87 -2.73 15.96 -7.24
CA HIS A 87 -4.18 16.07 -7.13
C HIS A 87 -4.66 15.30 -5.89
N LEU A 88 -4.99 16.03 -4.82
CA LEU A 88 -5.30 15.48 -3.50
C LEU A 88 -6.38 14.38 -3.53
N ASP A 89 -7.50 14.62 -4.21
CA ASP A 89 -8.59 13.65 -4.25
C ASP A 89 -8.20 12.37 -5.01
N SER A 90 -7.33 12.47 -6.02
CA SER A 90 -6.79 11.29 -6.71
C SER A 90 -5.88 10.47 -5.80
N LEU A 91 -5.05 11.15 -5.00
CA LEU A 91 -4.15 10.49 -4.04
C LEU A 91 -4.93 9.83 -2.91
N ILE A 92 -5.92 10.52 -2.32
CA ILE A 92 -6.78 9.94 -1.29
C ILE A 92 -7.59 8.77 -1.86
N ALA A 93 -8.14 8.89 -3.07
CA ALA A 93 -8.84 7.77 -3.71
C ALA A 93 -7.94 6.54 -3.85
N TYR A 94 -6.69 6.72 -4.28
CA TYR A 94 -5.70 5.65 -4.34
C TYR A 94 -5.45 5.00 -2.96
N LEU A 95 -5.22 5.80 -1.91
CA LEU A 95 -4.95 5.30 -0.56
C LEU A 95 -6.18 4.57 0.03
N SER A 96 -7.37 5.17 -0.04
CA SER A 96 -8.61 4.52 0.43
C SER A 96 -8.92 3.23 -0.34
N ASN A 97 -8.66 3.18 -1.65
CA ASN A 97 -8.81 1.94 -2.42
C ASN A 97 -7.77 0.89 -2.04
N SER A 98 -6.56 1.31 -1.62
CA SER A 98 -5.56 0.44 -1.01
C SER A 98 -6.09 -0.17 0.29
N HIS A 99 -6.74 0.62 1.15
CA HIS A 99 -7.34 0.12 2.40
C HIS A 99 -8.41 -0.93 2.14
N ALA A 100 -9.34 -0.66 1.22
CA ALA A 100 -10.38 -1.62 0.82
C ALA A 100 -9.75 -2.92 0.27
N TYR A 101 -8.70 -2.82 -0.55
CA TYR A 101 -7.99 -4.01 -1.04
C TYR A 101 -7.42 -4.86 0.11
N PHE A 102 -6.82 -4.25 1.12
CA PHE A 102 -6.25 -4.99 2.24
C PHE A 102 -7.33 -5.57 3.16
N LEU A 103 -8.26 -4.73 3.61
CA LEU A 103 -9.23 -5.05 4.66
C LEU A 103 -10.39 -5.90 4.15
N ASP A 104 -10.88 -5.65 2.94
CA ASP A 104 -12.08 -6.30 2.41
C ASP A 104 -11.77 -7.53 1.55
N PHE A 105 -10.53 -7.63 1.03
CA PHE A 105 -10.15 -8.70 0.11
C PHE A 105 -8.93 -9.50 0.57
N ARG A 106 -7.76 -8.86 0.67
CA ARG A 106 -6.48 -9.59 0.78
C ARG A 106 -6.31 -10.28 2.12
N LEU A 107 -6.52 -9.58 3.24
CA LEU A 107 -6.39 -10.16 4.59
C LEU A 107 -7.48 -11.21 4.88
N PRO A 108 -8.77 -11.00 4.53
CA PRO A 108 -9.80 -12.04 4.65
C PRO A 108 -9.46 -13.32 3.86
N LEU A 109 -8.95 -13.19 2.64
CA LEU A 109 -8.55 -14.33 1.82
C LEU A 109 -7.41 -15.12 2.48
N ILE A 110 -6.37 -14.43 2.96
CA ILE A 110 -5.26 -15.08 3.66
C ILE A 110 -5.76 -15.78 4.92
N ARG A 111 -6.65 -15.15 5.68
CA ARG A 111 -7.26 -15.75 6.87
C ARG A 111 -7.95 -17.07 6.55
N GLN A 112 -8.79 -17.10 5.52
CA GLN A 112 -9.48 -18.31 5.10
C GLN A 112 -8.48 -19.44 4.75
N ARG A 113 -7.45 -19.12 3.98
CA ARG A 113 -6.41 -20.07 3.58
C ARG A 113 -5.58 -20.55 4.77
N LEU A 114 -5.26 -19.66 5.70
CA LEU A 114 -4.55 -19.98 6.94
C LEU A 114 -5.32 -20.99 7.78
N LEU A 115 -6.62 -20.73 8.01
CA LEU A 115 -7.48 -21.65 8.78
C LEU A 115 -7.58 -23.03 8.14
N SER A 116 -7.67 -23.08 6.81
CA SER A 116 -7.62 -24.35 6.07
C SER A 116 -6.29 -25.07 6.26
N ALA A 117 -5.18 -24.35 6.15
CA ALA A 117 -3.82 -24.91 6.22
C ALA A 117 -3.45 -25.46 7.62
N ILE A 118 -4.00 -24.87 8.69
CA ILE A 118 -3.74 -25.30 10.08
C ILE A 118 -4.81 -26.22 10.65
N SER A 119 -5.80 -26.64 9.84
CA SER A 119 -6.95 -27.43 10.31
C SER A 119 -6.59 -28.75 10.99
N ASN A 120 -5.45 -29.34 10.63
CA ASN A 120 -4.98 -30.63 11.17
C ASN A 120 -3.90 -30.49 12.27
N CYS A 121 -3.53 -29.27 12.67
CA CYS A 121 -2.53 -29.08 13.73
C CYS A 121 -3.18 -29.11 15.13
N PRO A 122 -2.40 -29.27 16.22
CA PRO A 122 -2.94 -29.25 17.58
C PRO A 122 -3.80 -28.01 17.85
N GLN A 123 -4.95 -28.20 18.50
CA GLN A 123 -5.96 -27.13 18.69
C GLN A 123 -5.38 -25.87 19.36
N GLU A 124 -4.51 -26.04 20.35
CA GLU A 124 -3.82 -24.93 21.02
C GLU A 124 -2.92 -24.14 20.06
N LEU A 125 -2.18 -24.83 19.19
CA LEU A 125 -1.33 -24.19 18.19
C LEU A 125 -2.18 -23.46 17.14
N ALA A 126 -3.26 -24.08 16.65
CA ALA A 126 -4.20 -23.45 15.73
C ALA A 126 -4.84 -22.19 16.33
N TYR A 127 -5.22 -22.25 17.61
CA TYR A 127 -5.78 -21.12 18.34
C TYR A 127 -4.78 -19.95 18.42
N VAL A 128 -3.53 -20.22 18.80
CA VAL A 128 -2.49 -19.19 18.92
C VAL A 128 -2.20 -18.56 17.56
N ILE A 129 -2.02 -19.36 16.50
CA ILE A 129 -1.76 -18.85 15.14
C ILE A 129 -2.90 -17.95 14.66
N ARG A 130 -4.15 -18.38 14.81
CA ARG A 130 -5.31 -17.58 14.45
C ARG A 130 -5.34 -16.27 15.22
N ARG A 131 -5.10 -16.31 16.53
CA ARG A 131 -5.09 -15.12 17.37
C ARG A 131 -4.02 -14.11 16.93
N PHE A 132 -2.79 -14.55 16.66
CA PHE A 132 -1.72 -13.65 16.18
C PHE A 132 -2.07 -13.02 14.83
N PHE A 133 -2.68 -13.79 13.92
CA PHE A 133 -3.15 -13.25 12.65
C PHE A 133 -4.26 -12.21 12.85
N ASP A 134 -5.27 -12.52 13.68
CA ASP A 134 -6.39 -11.63 13.95
C ASP A 134 -5.92 -10.33 14.66
N GLU A 135 -4.95 -10.42 15.58
CA GLU A 135 -4.32 -9.25 16.20
C GLU A 135 -3.56 -8.38 15.18
N TYR A 136 -2.84 -9.00 14.23
CA TYR A 136 -2.18 -8.27 13.15
C TYR A 136 -3.19 -7.51 12.27
N VAL A 137 -4.27 -8.18 11.85
CA VAL A 137 -5.34 -7.55 11.04
C VAL A 137 -5.98 -6.38 11.77
N GLU A 138 -6.20 -6.50 13.08
CA GLU A 138 -6.78 -5.44 13.89
C GLU A 138 -5.88 -4.19 13.94
N GLU A 139 -4.55 -4.35 14.03
CA GLU A 139 -3.63 -3.20 13.99
C GLU A 139 -3.62 -2.51 12.60
N VAL A 140 -3.66 -3.28 11.52
CA VAL A 140 -3.82 -2.71 10.16
C VAL A 140 -5.14 -1.94 10.04
N HIS A 141 -6.23 -2.52 10.55
CA HIS A 141 -7.54 -1.89 10.53
C HIS A 141 -7.56 -0.58 11.33
N LYS A 142 -6.98 -0.53 12.53
CA LYS A 142 -6.90 0.69 13.35
C LYS A 142 -6.15 1.82 12.64
N HIS A 143 -5.03 1.49 12.01
CA HIS A 143 -4.19 2.46 11.29
C HIS A 143 -4.95 3.06 10.10
N MET A 144 -5.46 2.22 9.19
CA MET A 144 -6.22 2.68 8.03
C MET A 144 -7.51 3.42 8.42
N ASN A 145 -8.19 2.96 9.48
CA ASN A 145 -9.37 3.64 9.99
C ASN A 145 -9.06 5.03 10.55
N TYR A 146 -7.92 5.19 11.20
CA TYR A 146 -7.47 6.50 11.67
C TYR A 146 -7.24 7.46 10.50
N GLU A 147 -6.63 6.98 9.43
CA GLU A 147 -6.46 7.76 8.20
C GLU A 147 -7.78 8.17 7.57
N ASP A 148 -8.66 7.21 7.29
CA ASP A 148 -9.94 7.44 6.63
C ASP A 148 -10.83 8.40 7.44
N ARG A 149 -10.80 8.31 8.77
CA ARG A 149 -11.69 9.10 9.65
C ARG A 149 -11.08 10.41 10.14
N THR A 150 -9.75 10.54 10.11
CA THR A 150 -9.05 11.69 10.71
C THR A 150 -8.14 12.38 9.71
N VAL A 151 -7.19 11.63 9.13
CA VAL A 151 -6.12 12.20 8.31
C VAL A 151 -6.65 12.69 6.96
N PHE A 152 -7.43 11.88 6.24
CA PHE A 152 -7.99 12.28 4.94
C PHE A 152 -9.01 13.42 5.06
N PRO A 153 -9.93 13.43 6.07
CA PRO A 153 -10.77 14.60 6.32
C PRO A 153 -9.97 15.86 6.67
N TYR A 154 -8.91 15.75 7.47
CA TYR A 154 -8.01 16.87 7.76
C TYR A 154 -7.35 17.41 6.48
N ALA A 155 -6.79 16.53 5.65
CA ALA A 155 -6.15 16.89 4.39
C ALA A 155 -7.10 17.66 3.46
N ARG A 156 -8.36 17.20 3.34
CA ARG A 156 -9.38 17.89 2.53
C ARG A 156 -9.75 19.26 3.10
N ARG A 157 -9.94 19.39 4.42
CA ARG A 157 -10.19 20.68 5.07
C ARG A 157 -9.04 21.66 4.84
N LEU A 158 -7.81 21.18 5.02
CA LEU A 158 -6.62 21.99 4.81
C LEU A 158 -6.52 22.48 3.35
N ALA A 159 -6.80 21.63 2.37
CA ALA A 159 -6.84 22.02 0.96
C ALA A 159 -7.96 23.03 0.63
N ALA A 160 -9.05 23.03 1.42
CA ALA A 160 -10.09 24.05 1.36
C ALA A 160 -9.75 25.35 2.11
N GLY A 161 -8.57 25.45 2.73
CA GLY A 161 -8.12 26.60 3.52
C GLY A 161 -8.60 26.58 4.98
N GLU A 162 -9.22 25.49 5.43
CA GLU A 162 -9.68 25.31 6.80
C GLU A 162 -8.59 24.62 7.65
N ARG A 163 -7.80 25.43 8.35
CA ARG A 163 -6.74 24.92 9.23
C ARG A 163 -7.31 24.45 10.58
N ASP A 164 -6.79 23.34 11.06
CA ASP A 164 -7.03 22.86 12.43
C ASP A 164 -5.86 23.29 13.32
N GLU A 165 -6.12 24.05 14.39
CA GLU A 165 -5.07 24.49 15.33
C GLU A 165 -4.56 23.35 16.22
N HIS A 166 -5.33 22.27 16.36
CA HIS A 166 -5.03 21.16 17.28
C HIS A 166 -4.48 19.93 16.56
N TYR A 167 -4.40 19.96 15.23
CA TYR A 167 -3.92 18.84 14.42
C TYR A 167 -2.87 19.28 13.39
N ASN A 168 -1.87 18.44 13.17
CA ASN A 168 -0.94 18.55 12.04
C ASN A 168 -0.51 17.14 11.60
N ILE A 169 -0.04 17.03 10.36
CA ILE A 169 0.36 15.74 9.78
C ILE A 169 1.53 15.08 10.52
N GLY A 170 2.36 15.86 11.25
CA GLY A 170 3.41 15.30 12.10
C GLY A 170 2.90 14.41 13.24
N ILE A 171 1.62 14.47 13.61
CA ILE A 171 0.98 13.55 14.56
C ILE A 171 0.81 12.16 13.92
N PHE A 172 0.48 12.10 12.63
CA PHE A 172 0.30 10.87 11.88
C PHE A 172 1.63 10.13 11.71
N SER A 173 2.69 10.82 11.28
CA SER A 173 4.01 10.21 11.00
C SER A 173 4.67 9.50 12.19
N ARG A 174 4.18 9.70 13.42
CA ARG A 174 4.69 9.05 14.64
C ARG A 174 4.04 7.69 14.93
N ARG A 175 3.12 7.20 14.09
CA ARG A 175 2.25 6.04 14.38
C ARG A 175 2.51 4.77 13.55
N HIS A 176 3.46 4.76 12.61
CA HIS A 176 3.63 3.64 11.65
C HIS A 176 4.28 2.34 12.21
N ASP A 177 4.90 2.36 13.39
CA ASP A 177 5.79 1.26 13.84
C ASP A 177 5.07 -0.02 14.35
N GLN A 178 3.77 0.03 14.68
CA GLN A 178 3.11 -1.07 15.41
C GLN A 178 2.73 -2.28 14.52
N ILE A 179 2.49 -2.08 13.23
CA ILE A 179 2.05 -3.14 12.30
C ILE A 179 3.18 -4.14 12.00
N GLU A 180 4.41 -3.64 11.80
CA GLU A 180 5.58 -4.46 11.42
C GLU A 180 5.98 -5.47 12.51
N LEU A 181 5.80 -5.08 13.79
CA LEU A 181 6.09 -5.95 14.91
C LEU A 181 5.16 -7.18 14.93
N LYS A 182 3.85 -6.96 14.75
CA LYS A 182 2.84 -8.03 14.79
C LYS A 182 3.00 -9.04 13.66
N ILE A 183 3.30 -8.59 12.45
CA ILE A 183 3.53 -9.51 11.33
C ILE A 183 4.82 -10.34 11.52
N THR A 184 5.84 -9.74 12.14
CA THR A 184 7.09 -10.42 12.47
C THR A 184 6.88 -11.51 13.52
N GLU A 185 6.06 -11.26 14.55
CA GLU A 185 5.67 -12.26 15.54
C GLU A 185 4.95 -13.45 14.91
N LEU A 186 3.97 -13.20 14.04
CA LEU A 186 3.25 -14.25 13.32
C LEU A 186 4.18 -15.10 12.43
N LYS A 187 5.06 -14.45 11.65
CA LYS A 187 6.06 -15.16 10.83
C LYS A 187 6.97 -16.02 11.70
N ASN A 188 7.48 -15.49 12.82
CA ASN A 188 8.30 -16.25 13.74
C ASN A 188 7.55 -17.45 14.32
N LEU A 189 6.27 -17.29 14.68
CA LEU A 189 5.40 -18.38 15.13
C LEU A 189 5.32 -19.51 14.09
N LEU A 190 5.02 -19.15 12.84
CA LEU A 190 4.88 -20.10 11.73
C LEU A 190 6.20 -20.76 11.32
N ILE A 191 7.32 -20.03 11.37
CA ILE A 191 8.62 -20.51 10.87
C ILE A 191 9.39 -21.30 11.94
N LYS A 192 9.39 -20.83 13.20
CA LYS A 192 10.25 -21.38 14.26
C LYS A 192 9.54 -22.39 15.15
N TYR A 193 8.23 -22.23 15.35
CA TYR A 193 7.50 -22.96 16.38
C TYR A 193 6.42 -23.90 15.83
N TYR A 194 6.10 -23.82 14.54
CA TYR A 194 5.20 -24.77 13.90
C TYR A 194 5.91 -26.11 13.68
N THR A 195 5.48 -27.15 14.42
CA THR A 195 6.12 -28.47 14.40
C THR A 195 5.27 -29.57 13.75
N ALA A 196 4.03 -29.26 13.36
CA ALA A 196 3.17 -30.20 12.66
C ALA A 196 3.64 -30.38 11.19
N PRO A 197 3.34 -31.51 10.53
CA PRO A 197 3.59 -31.67 9.11
C PRO A 197 2.92 -30.52 8.32
N SER A 198 3.68 -29.85 7.48
CA SER A 198 3.20 -28.77 6.61
C SER A 198 3.16 -29.22 5.16
N GLY A 199 2.08 -28.84 4.47
CA GLY A 199 1.91 -29.01 3.03
C GLY A 199 2.09 -27.70 2.28
N TYR A 200 1.92 -27.75 0.95
CA TYR A 200 2.01 -26.57 0.09
C TYR A 200 0.98 -25.48 0.44
N GLU A 201 -0.12 -25.82 1.12
CA GLU A 201 -1.12 -24.86 1.61
C GLU A 201 -0.52 -23.89 2.61
N LEU A 202 0.19 -24.39 3.64
CA LEU A 202 0.81 -23.53 4.65
C LEU A 202 1.97 -22.74 4.05
N THR A 203 2.76 -23.35 3.16
CA THR A 203 3.80 -22.66 2.41
C THR A 203 3.23 -21.49 1.60
N SER A 204 2.08 -21.70 0.93
CA SER A 204 1.44 -20.65 0.14
C SER A 204 0.86 -19.54 1.01
N VAL A 205 0.31 -19.86 2.18
CA VAL A 205 -0.14 -18.86 3.15
C VAL A 205 1.03 -18.01 3.65
N LEU A 206 2.17 -18.64 3.97
CA LEU A 206 3.35 -17.91 4.41
C LEU A 206 3.89 -17.01 3.29
N HIS A 207 3.88 -17.47 2.04
CA HIS A 207 4.20 -16.62 0.88
C HIS A 207 3.25 -15.43 0.75
N ASP A 208 1.94 -15.65 0.91
CA ASP A 208 0.97 -14.56 0.89
C ASP A 208 1.21 -13.52 1.99
N ILE A 209 1.59 -13.97 3.20
CA ILE A 209 1.95 -13.10 4.33
C ILE A 209 3.16 -12.22 3.96
N PHE A 210 4.21 -12.80 3.36
CA PHE A 210 5.35 -12.02 2.87
C PHE A 210 4.95 -11.01 1.79
N SER A 211 4.07 -11.40 0.85
CA SER A 211 3.60 -10.48 -0.18
C SER A 211 2.80 -9.32 0.40
N VAL A 212 1.92 -9.56 1.39
CA VAL A 212 1.15 -8.48 2.03
C VAL A 212 2.04 -7.52 2.81
N GLU A 213 3.08 -8.02 3.47
CA GLU A 213 4.05 -7.16 4.15
C GLU A 213 4.76 -6.23 3.16
N ILE A 214 5.16 -6.74 1.98
CA ILE A 214 5.72 -5.94 0.90
C ILE A 214 4.71 -4.90 0.39
N ASP A 215 3.46 -5.32 0.16
CA ASP A 215 2.41 -4.45 -0.35
C ASP A 215 2.06 -3.31 0.63
N LEU A 216 2.03 -3.59 1.94
CA LEU A 216 1.83 -2.59 2.99
C LEU A 216 3.02 -1.66 3.10
N ALA A 217 4.25 -2.17 3.06
CA ALA A 217 5.44 -1.33 3.04
C ALA A 217 5.45 -0.38 1.82
N ALA A 218 4.98 -0.83 0.65
CA ALA A 218 4.82 0.01 -0.53
C ALA A 218 3.71 1.06 -0.37
N HIS A 219 2.65 0.76 0.35
CA HIS A 219 1.59 1.72 0.70
C HIS A 219 2.11 2.80 1.65
N ASN A 220 2.73 2.42 2.77
CA ASN A 220 3.35 3.34 3.73
C ASN A 220 4.43 4.20 3.07
N TYR A 221 5.18 3.64 2.12
CA TYR A 221 6.16 4.42 1.35
C TYR A 221 5.52 5.59 0.61
N ILE A 222 4.38 5.39 -0.07
CA ILE A 222 3.67 6.49 -0.74
C ILE A 222 3.19 7.52 0.26
N GLU A 223 2.76 7.09 1.46
CA GLU A 223 2.36 8.02 2.52
C GLU A 223 3.52 8.87 3.01
N ASP A 224 4.67 8.24 3.24
CA ASP A 224 5.84 8.89 3.81
C ASP A 224 6.53 9.82 2.80
N VAL A 225 6.61 9.43 1.53
CA VAL A 225 7.38 10.17 0.52
C VAL A 225 6.55 11.11 -0.35
N ILE A 226 5.23 10.94 -0.40
CA ILE A 226 4.36 11.76 -1.25
C ILE A 226 3.25 12.43 -0.43
N PHE A 227 2.41 11.65 0.24
CA PHE A 227 1.24 12.21 0.93
C PHE A 227 1.63 13.14 2.08
N THR A 228 2.48 12.70 3.00
CA THR A 228 2.94 13.48 4.15
C THR A 228 3.65 14.77 3.69
N PRO A 229 4.65 14.74 2.79
CA PRO A 229 5.27 15.95 2.26
C PRO A 229 4.29 16.90 1.56
N TYR A 230 3.30 16.36 0.84
CA TYR A 230 2.27 17.18 0.22
C TYR A 230 1.40 17.91 1.26
N ILE A 231 0.97 17.22 2.32
CA ILE A 231 0.20 17.87 3.40
C ILE A 231 1.06 18.90 4.13
N GLN A 232 2.34 18.62 4.41
CA GLN A 232 3.26 19.60 4.99
C GLN A 232 3.42 20.84 4.10
N TYR A 233 3.47 20.66 2.78
CA TYR A 233 3.46 21.77 1.83
C TYR A 233 2.18 22.61 1.97
N LEU A 234 1.01 21.99 2.04
CA LEU A 234 -0.27 22.71 2.26
C LEU A 234 -0.31 23.44 3.62
N GLU A 235 0.21 22.82 4.68
CA GLU A 235 0.31 23.42 6.02
C GLU A 235 1.18 24.68 6.02
N SER A 236 2.23 24.71 5.20
CA SER A 236 3.14 25.87 5.04
C SER A 236 2.53 27.02 4.23
N LYS A 237 1.56 26.74 3.35
CA LYS A 237 0.85 27.73 2.54
C LYS A 237 -0.33 28.36 3.27
N THR A 238 -0.85 27.65 4.26
CA THR A 238 -1.98 28.07 5.10
C THR A 238 -1.47 28.62 6.45
N ALA A 239 -0.23 29.10 6.49
CA ALA A 239 0.44 29.67 7.66
C ALA A 239 0.33 31.20 7.67
#